data_AF-A0A9D6NBH5-F1
#
_entry.id   AF-A0A9D6NBH5-F1
#
_cell.length_a   1.000
_cell.length_b   1.000
_cell.length_c   1.000
_cell.angle_alpha   90.00
_cell.angle_beta   90.00
_cell.angle_gamma   90.00
#
_symmetry.space_group_name_H-M   'P 1'
#
loop_
_entity.id
_entity.type
_entity.pdbx_description
1 polymer ?
#
loop_
_entity_poly.entity_id
_entity_poly.type
_entity_poly.pdbx_seq_one_letter_code
_entity_poly.pdbx_strand_id
1 'polypeptide(L)'
;MRNLLIWLLLLVCPAWPESMPDVLGKDLDSAQAALRDAGIEHWQVLRSPTQTGVDTIVRQAPLAGTRMEERTGTPRLYLGVPYREKSRLKPSQEKKPAPEPSSGSRFSWLLFFLVQALVGLVLWRGRHLLGPEE
;
A
#
# COMPACT_ATOMS: atom_id res chain seq x y z
N MET A 1 5.96 -53.10 -3.26
CA MET A 1 5.75 -52.76 -1.83
C MET A 1 6.86 -51.82 -1.35
N ARG A 2 6.94 -50.60 -1.88
CA ARG A 2 8.07 -49.70 -1.63
C ARG A 2 7.57 -48.26 -1.61
N ASN A 3 6.68 -47.94 -0.66
CA ASN A 3 6.18 -46.57 -0.40
C ASN A 3 5.47 -46.44 0.96
N LEU A 4 5.67 -47.37 1.90
CA LEU A 4 5.03 -47.28 3.23
C LEU A 4 5.89 -46.53 4.28
N LEU A 5 7.15 -46.22 4.00
CA LEU A 5 8.04 -45.49 4.93
C LEU A 5 7.85 -43.97 4.89
N ILE A 6 7.21 -43.43 3.84
CA ILE A 6 6.93 -41.99 3.72
C ILE A 6 5.81 -41.54 4.68
N TRP A 7 4.93 -42.46 5.10
CA TRP A 7 3.86 -42.16 6.06
C TRP A 7 4.34 -42.12 7.52
N LEU A 8 5.43 -42.82 7.87
CA LEU A 8 5.98 -42.82 9.23
C LEU A 8 6.92 -41.62 9.49
N LEU A 9 7.53 -41.07 8.44
CA LEU A 9 8.42 -39.89 8.55
C LEU A 9 7.66 -38.58 8.82
N LEU A 10 6.37 -38.51 8.50
CA LEU A 10 5.50 -37.36 8.73
C LEU A 10 4.96 -37.27 10.17
N LEU A 11 5.22 -38.28 11.01
CA LEU A 11 4.81 -38.29 12.41
C LEU A 11 5.80 -37.57 13.34
N VAL A 12 6.92 -37.08 12.79
CA VAL A 12 7.78 -36.12 13.48
C VAL A 12 7.14 -34.75 13.29
N CYS A 13 6.25 -34.39 14.21
CA CYS A 13 5.79 -33.00 14.32
C CYS A 13 7.06 -32.15 14.57
N PRO A 14 7.32 -31.09 13.78
CA PRO A 14 8.47 -30.22 14.03
C PRO A 14 8.34 -29.69 15.46
N ALA A 15 9.31 -30.02 16.32
CA ALA A 15 9.33 -29.50 17.68
C ALA A 15 9.34 -27.98 17.60
N TRP A 16 8.27 -27.33 18.03
CA TRP A 16 8.27 -25.87 18.08
C TRP A 16 9.02 -25.38 19.31
N PRO A 17 9.59 -24.19 19.21
CA PRO A 17 10.12 -23.48 20.36
C PRO A 17 9.08 -23.43 21.48
N GLU A 18 9.50 -23.64 22.72
CA GLU A 18 8.61 -23.46 23.88
C GLU A 18 8.12 -22.01 23.98
N SER A 19 8.94 -21.02 23.59
CA SER A 19 8.63 -19.59 23.77
C SER A 19 9.37 -18.66 22.80
N MET A 20 8.76 -17.52 22.47
CA MET A 20 9.38 -16.44 21.71
C MET A 20 10.44 -15.70 22.56
N PRO A 21 11.70 -15.59 22.11
CA PRO A 21 12.73 -14.84 22.82
C PRO A 21 12.48 -13.33 22.77
N ASP A 22 13.07 -12.60 23.72
CA ASP A 22 13.10 -11.14 23.70
C ASP A 22 14.26 -10.64 22.84
N VAL A 23 13.92 -9.97 21.74
CA VAL A 23 14.88 -9.40 20.79
C VAL A 23 14.71 -7.90 20.62
N LEU A 24 13.84 -7.26 21.42
CA LEU A 24 13.66 -5.81 21.39
C LEU A 24 14.97 -5.07 21.73
N GLY A 25 15.29 -4.05 20.95
CA GLY A 25 16.50 -3.23 21.14
C GLY A 25 17.80 -3.90 20.73
N LYS A 26 17.78 -5.18 20.32
CA LYS A 26 18.96 -5.85 19.75
C LYS A 26 19.15 -5.46 18.29
N ASP A 27 20.39 -5.55 17.82
CA ASP A 27 20.71 -5.50 16.40
C ASP A 27 20.14 -6.75 15.68
N LEU A 28 20.10 -6.67 14.35
CA LEU A 28 19.53 -7.74 13.53
C LEU A 28 20.28 -9.07 13.69
N ASP A 29 21.60 -9.06 13.77
CA ASP A 29 22.41 -10.27 13.83
C ASP A 29 22.25 -10.99 15.18
N SER A 30 22.29 -10.23 16.27
CA SER A 30 22.02 -10.70 17.64
C SER A 30 20.58 -11.22 17.78
N ALA A 31 19.61 -10.55 17.17
CA ALA A 31 18.22 -11.02 17.15
C ALA A 31 18.08 -12.36 16.41
N GLN A 32 18.74 -12.50 15.26
CA GLN A 32 18.74 -13.75 14.51
C GLN A 32 19.43 -14.89 15.25
N ALA A 33 20.54 -14.62 15.95
CA ALA A 33 21.21 -15.60 16.78
C ALA A 33 20.27 -16.11 17.88
N ALA A 34 19.62 -15.21 18.62
CA ALA A 34 18.68 -15.57 19.68
C ALA A 34 17.49 -16.40 19.18
N LEU A 35 17.00 -16.13 17.97
CA LEU A 35 15.93 -16.93 17.35
C LEU A 35 16.41 -18.35 16.99
N ARG A 36 17.60 -18.48 16.41
CA ARG A 36 18.19 -19.79 16.10
C ARG A 36 18.46 -20.61 17.36
N ASP A 37 18.97 -19.97 18.41
CA ASP A 37 19.22 -20.63 19.70
C ASP A 37 17.92 -21.11 20.35
N ALA A 38 16.79 -20.43 20.08
CA ALA A 38 15.46 -20.85 20.50
C ALA A 38 14.83 -21.94 19.60
N GLY A 39 15.51 -22.38 18.53
CA GLY A 39 14.98 -23.36 17.57
C GLY A 39 14.01 -22.77 16.55
N ILE A 40 13.98 -21.44 16.38
CA ILE A 40 13.18 -20.77 15.35
C ILE A 40 14.04 -20.66 14.09
N GLU A 41 13.75 -21.47 13.08
CA GLU A 41 14.48 -21.44 11.79
C GLU A 41 13.87 -20.47 10.77
N HIS A 42 12.58 -20.14 10.92
CA HIS A 42 11.82 -19.34 9.96
C HIS A 42 11.26 -18.09 10.63
N TRP A 43 11.65 -16.91 10.14
CA TRP A 43 11.12 -15.63 10.58
C TRP A 43 11.07 -14.62 9.43
N GLN A 44 10.29 -13.56 9.60
CA GLN A 44 10.18 -12.46 8.66
C GLN A 44 10.73 -11.17 9.26
N VAL A 45 11.58 -10.48 8.51
CA VAL A 45 12.10 -9.16 8.90
C VAL A 45 11.40 -8.09 8.07
N LEU A 46 10.65 -7.24 8.76
CA LEU A 46 9.94 -6.09 8.22
C LEU A 46 10.71 -4.82 8.58
N ARG A 47 10.77 -3.86 7.66
CA ARG A 47 11.38 -2.55 7.93
C ARG A 47 10.32 -1.61 8.45
N SER A 48 10.54 -1.01 9.63
CA SER A 48 9.64 -0.05 10.24
C SER A 48 10.33 1.31 10.36
N PRO A 49 9.78 2.38 9.78
CA PRO A 49 10.38 3.69 9.84
C PRO A 49 10.28 4.25 11.26
N THR A 50 11.42 4.52 11.88
CA THR A 50 11.51 4.98 13.27
C THR A 50 12.40 6.22 13.39
N GLN A 51 12.08 7.09 14.36
CA GLN A 51 12.95 8.22 14.73
C GLN A 51 14.06 7.79 15.70
N THR A 52 13.83 6.73 16.47
CA THR A 52 14.73 6.20 17.51
C THR A 52 14.88 4.69 17.36
N GLY A 53 16.07 4.14 17.62
CA GLY A 53 16.32 2.70 17.46
C GLY A 53 16.56 2.27 16.01
N VAL A 54 17.28 3.10 15.25
CA VAL A 54 17.75 2.75 13.91
C VAL A 54 18.71 1.56 13.99
N ASP A 55 18.60 0.65 13.03
CA ASP A 55 19.34 -0.61 12.92
C ASP A 55 19.12 -1.59 14.09
N THR A 56 18.08 -1.36 14.89
CA THR A 56 17.67 -2.25 15.99
C THR A 56 16.25 -2.73 15.81
N ILE A 57 15.89 -3.85 16.43
CA ILE A 57 14.51 -4.34 16.43
C ILE A 57 13.65 -3.45 17.34
N VAL A 58 12.77 -2.67 16.72
CA VAL A 58 11.85 -1.75 17.43
C VAL A 58 10.55 -2.43 17.85
N ARG A 59 10.22 -3.58 17.23
CA ARG A 59 9.02 -4.34 17.55
C ARG A 59 9.19 -5.80 17.16
N GLN A 60 8.54 -6.68 17.90
CA GLN A 60 8.40 -8.09 17.57
C GLN A 60 6.94 -8.54 17.67
N ALA A 61 6.57 -9.53 16.87
CA ALA A 61 5.27 -10.19 16.90
C ALA A 61 5.47 -11.67 16.54
N PRO A 62 5.22 -12.64 17.44
CA PRO A 62 4.62 -12.49 18.79
C PRO A 62 5.48 -11.71 19.80
N LEU A 63 4.87 -11.31 20.92
CA LEU A 63 5.59 -10.68 22.04
C LEU A 63 6.52 -11.68 22.71
N ALA A 64 7.56 -11.17 23.39
CA ALA A 64 8.47 -12.01 24.15
C ALA A 64 7.72 -12.86 25.19
N GLY A 65 8.15 -14.11 25.38
CA GLY A 65 7.48 -15.06 26.27
C GLY A 65 6.16 -15.63 25.75
N THR A 66 5.72 -15.26 24.54
CA THR A 66 4.54 -15.90 23.93
C THR A 66 4.89 -17.34 23.59
N ARG A 67 4.03 -18.29 23.99
CA ARG A 67 4.16 -19.70 23.63
C ARG A 67 4.00 -19.86 22.11
N MET A 68 4.94 -20.56 21.47
CA MET A 68 4.82 -20.87 20.04
C MET A 68 4.06 -22.19 19.90
N GLU A 69 2.83 -22.10 19.40
CA GLU A 69 1.99 -23.22 19.00
C GLU A 69 1.91 -23.28 17.47
N GLU A 70 1.25 -24.31 16.92
CA GLU A 70 1.24 -24.61 15.47
C GLU A 70 0.72 -23.45 14.67
N ARG A 71 -0.23 -22.80 15.32
CA ARG A 71 -1.06 -21.74 14.78
C ARG A 71 -0.45 -20.38 15.02
N THR A 72 0.64 -20.26 15.77
CA THR A 72 1.30 -18.97 16.06
C THR A 72 1.92 -18.35 14.80
N GLY A 73 2.11 -19.15 13.74
CA GLY A 73 2.54 -18.68 12.42
C GLY A 73 3.99 -18.21 12.41
N THR A 74 4.42 -17.58 11.32
CA THR A 74 5.80 -17.11 11.18
C THR A 74 6.05 -15.86 12.02
N PRO A 75 7.04 -15.86 12.95
CA PRO A 75 7.41 -14.68 13.72
C PRO A 75 7.83 -13.52 12.81
N ARG A 76 7.40 -12.31 13.17
CA ARG A 76 7.69 -11.06 12.47
C ARG A 76 8.51 -10.14 13.37
N LEU A 77 9.67 -9.74 12.89
CA LEU A 77 10.54 -8.75 13.51
C LEU A 77 10.48 -7.45 12.73
N TYR A 78 10.44 -6.33 13.42
CA TYR A 78 10.42 -5.00 12.82
C TYR A 78 11.75 -4.31 13.08
N LEU A 79 12.60 -4.27 12.06
CA LEU A 79 13.87 -3.54 12.08
C LEU A 79 13.60 -2.05 11.90
N GLY A 80 14.08 -1.25 12.84
CA GLY A 80 14.07 0.19 12.78
C GLY A 80 14.93 0.69 11.65
N VAL A 81 14.31 1.23 10.61
CA VAL A 81 15.02 1.97 9.57
C VAL A 81 14.87 3.45 9.87
N PRO A 82 15.88 4.30 9.55
CA PRO A 82 15.74 5.72 9.79
C PRO A 82 14.45 6.20 9.12
N TYR A 83 13.68 7.02 9.82
CA TYR A 83 12.55 7.74 9.24
C TYR A 83 13.07 8.64 8.12
N ARG A 84 13.31 8.06 6.94
CA ARG A 84 13.37 8.83 5.70
C ARG A 84 11.92 9.22 5.49
N GLU A 85 11.63 10.39 6.01
CA GLU A 85 10.38 11.10 5.90
C GLU A 85 9.81 10.94 4.49
N LYS A 86 8.55 11.27 4.31
CA LYS A 86 7.92 11.50 3.01
C LYS A 86 8.62 12.59 2.17
N SER A 87 9.91 12.86 2.42
CA SER A 87 10.73 14.00 2.03
C SER A 87 11.42 13.84 0.67
N ARG A 88 11.25 12.72 -0.05
CA ARG A 88 11.60 12.68 -1.48
C ARG A 88 10.58 12.10 -2.46
N LEU A 89 9.55 11.34 -2.02
CA LEU A 89 8.69 10.57 -2.96
C LEU A 89 7.18 10.63 -2.66
N LYS A 90 6.64 11.80 -2.35
CA LYS A 90 5.33 12.15 -2.91
C LYS A 90 5.56 13.24 -3.95
N PRO A 91 5.35 12.97 -5.25
CA PRO A 91 4.88 14.00 -6.16
C PRO A 91 3.39 14.35 -5.93
N SER A 92 2.70 13.76 -4.95
CA SER A 92 1.22 13.68 -4.96
C SER A 92 0.58 13.92 -3.58
N GLN A 93 0.83 15.07 -2.96
CA GLN A 93 -0.29 15.90 -2.47
C GLN A 93 -0.50 16.88 -3.63
N GLU A 94 -1.32 16.57 -4.63
CA GLU A 94 -2.72 16.97 -4.58
C GLU A 94 -2.93 18.35 -3.93
N LYS A 95 -2.28 19.38 -4.46
CA LYS A 95 -3.14 20.43 -5.00
C LYS A 95 -3.74 19.80 -6.25
N LYS A 96 -4.99 19.35 -6.15
CA LYS A 96 -5.83 19.10 -7.32
C LYS A 96 -5.53 20.28 -8.27
N PRO A 97 -5.02 20.10 -9.50
CA PRO A 97 -5.20 21.18 -10.45
C PRO A 97 -6.72 21.37 -10.44
N ALA A 98 -7.17 22.56 -10.02
CA ALA A 98 -8.56 22.97 -10.15
C ALA A 98 -9.05 22.41 -11.47
N PRO A 99 -10.20 21.71 -11.51
CA PRO A 99 -10.60 20.90 -12.66
C PRO A 99 -10.20 21.65 -13.92
N GLU A 100 -9.14 21.20 -14.59
CA GLU A 100 -8.77 21.83 -15.84
C GLU A 100 -10.03 21.72 -16.68
N PRO A 101 -10.59 22.82 -17.22
CA PRO A 101 -11.71 22.70 -18.12
C PRO A 101 -11.21 21.77 -19.21
N SER A 102 -11.79 20.59 -19.26
CA SER A 102 -11.39 19.48 -20.10
C SER A 102 -10.83 19.99 -21.42
N SER A 103 -9.51 19.93 -21.58
CA SER A 103 -8.87 20.04 -22.88
C SER A 103 -9.12 18.71 -23.61
N GLY A 104 -10.41 18.46 -23.81
CA GLY A 104 -11.02 17.21 -24.19
C GLY A 104 -12.31 17.50 -24.96
N SER A 105 -12.31 18.55 -25.77
CA SER A 105 -13.03 18.52 -27.04
C SER A 105 -12.50 19.65 -27.89
N ARG A 106 -11.94 19.30 -29.04
CA ARG A 106 -11.48 20.22 -30.08
C ARG A 106 -12.68 20.80 -30.86
N PHE A 107 -13.76 21.09 -30.15
CA PHE A 107 -14.90 21.84 -30.64
C PHE A 107 -14.82 23.21 -29.99
N SER A 108 -14.13 24.11 -30.69
CA SER A 108 -13.92 25.50 -30.28
C SER A 108 -15.23 26.12 -29.81
N TRP A 109 -15.27 26.65 -28.59
CA TRP A 109 -16.40 27.42 -28.05
C TRP A 109 -16.85 28.54 -29.00
N LEU A 110 -15.93 29.07 -29.80
CA LEU A 110 -16.22 30.01 -30.88
C LEU A 110 -17.14 29.39 -31.95
N LEU A 111 -16.92 28.13 -32.34
CA LEU A 111 -17.79 27.43 -33.29
C LEU A 111 -19.20 27.19 -32.71
N PHE A 112 -19.31 26.87 -31.42
CA PHE A 112 -20.61 26.73 -30.76
C PHE A 112 -21.38 28.07 -30.71
N PHE A 113 -20.73 29.17 -30.33
CA PHE A 113 -21.35 30.50 -30.35
C PHE A 113 -21.62 31.04 -31.76
N LEU A 114 -20.77 30.73 -32.74
CA LEU A 114 -20.95 31.20 -34.11
C LEU A 114 -22.12 30.47 -34.80
N VAL A 115 -22.32 29.19 -34.52
CA VAL A 115 -23.52 28.45 -34.95
C VAL A 115 -24.78 29.00 -34.26
N GLN A 116 -24.74 29.28 -32.95
CA GLN A 116 -25.88 29.89 -32.24
C GLN A 116 -26.20 31.32 -32.71
N ALA A 117 -25.18 32.12 -33.06
CA ALA A 117 -25.37 33.45 -33.63
C ALA A 117 -25.99 33.39 -35.03
N LEU A 118 -25.59 32.43 -35.87
CA LEU A 118 -26.20 32.24 -37.19
C LEU A 118 -27.65 31.72 -37.09
N VAL A 119 -27.93 30.80 -36.17
CA VAL A 119 -29.31 30.32 -35.91
C VAL A 119 -30.18 31.46 -35.36
N GLY A 120 -29.66 32.28 -34.44
CA GLY A 120 -30.34 33.48 -33.95
C GLY A 120 -30.58 34.53 -35.03
N LEU A 121 -29.64 34.72 -35.96
CA LEU A 121 -29.77 35.64 -37.08
C LEU A 121 -30.82 35.17 -38.11
N VAL A 122 -30.92 33.86 -38.35
CA VAL A 122 -31.97 33.26 -39.20
C VAL A 122 -33.35 33.42 -38.54
N LEU A 123 -33.45 33.22 -37.22
CA LEU A 123 -34.72 33.40 -36.49
C LEU A 123 -35.12 34.87 -36.31
N TRP A 124 -34.16 35.79 -36.14
CA TRP A 124 -34.41 37.24 -36.08
C TRP A 124 -34.88 37.79 -37.44
N ARG A 125 -34.32 37.28 -38.54
CA ARG A 125 -34.72 37.66 -39.91
C ARG A 125 -36.05 37.01 -40.35
N GLY A 126 -36.42 35.86 -39.78
CA GLY A 126 -37.73 35.23 -39.98
C GLY A 126 -38.88 35.89 -39.20
N ARG A 127 -38.58 36.53 -38.06
CA ARG A 127 -39.57 37.24 -37.23
C ARG A 127 -39.72 38.74 -37.56
N HIS A 128 -39.16 39.20 -38.67
CA HIS A 128 -39.43 40.53 -39.20
C HIS A 128 -40.30 40.50 -40.48
N LEU A 129 -40.73 39.31 -40.90
CA LEU A 129 -41.58 39.10 -42.09
C LEU A 129 -43.01 38.66 -41.77
N LEU A 130 -43.39 38.56 -40.49
CA LEU A 130 -44.75 38.26 -40.08
C LEU A 130 -45.17 39.14 -38.89
N GLY A 131 -45.86 40.23 -39.23
CA GLY A 131 -46.76 40.96 -38.35
C GLY A 131 -46.94 42.44 -38.75
N PRO A 132 -48.16 42.99 -38.83
CA PRO A 132 -49.49 42.38 -38.95
C PRO A 132 -50.16 42.67 -40.31
N GLU A 133 -51.15 41.86 -40.67
CA GLU A 133 -52.17 42.22 -41.65
C GLU A 133 -52.92 43.47 -41.20
N GLU A 134 -52.96 44.47 -42.07
CA GLU A 134 -54.07 45.41 -42.28
C GLU A 134 -54.20 45.64 -43.80
#